data_AF-A0A7S0XKG9-F1
#
_entry.id   AF-A0A7S0XKG9-F1
#
_cell.length_a   1.000
_cell.length_b   1.000
_cell.length_c   1.000
_cell.angle_alpha   90.00
_cell.angle_beta   90.00
_cell.angle_gamma   90.00
#
_symmetry.space_group_name_H-M   'P 1'
#
loop_
_entity.id
_entity.type
_entity.pdbx_description
1 polymer ?
#
loop_
_entity_poly.entity_id
_entity_poly.type
_entity_poly.pdbx_seq_one_letter_code
_entity_poly.pdbx_strand_id
1 'polypeptide(L)'
;GEWRGGQSAIRTKSQHARTTLTQLALATSALACKMPSWEPMDIVSTLLFTFQNDSSTPTDSKLLCLCALLALLAQEANCRDLSIHPARRECVLDGLKAASSDVMIVLEQLAQSCQNDASLISYILEALASWAEFSNITQAFPSVIVDGAVQIVCSSEGDGQHSSTLKQRAANATRTSLSQCIWYRSENLRGPLAQHMATLRKHVMMHNKSSETRHLITEILSALAMEACREKEIDNRDVNPYATGLQAAGDRVYVKYSKFKDLQRQQKKAEKKLAKARAIDIEVDEEVL
;
A
#
# COMPACT_ATOMS: atom_id res chain seq x y z
N GLY A 1 -2.46 42.75 24.27
CA GLY A 1 -1.22 41.97 24.34
C GLY A 1 -1.43 40.50 24.71
N GLU A 2 -2.38 40.19 25.60
CA GLU A 2 -2.42 38.90 26.30
C GLU A 2 -3.10 37.74 25.57
N TRP A 3 -3.89 37.98 24.52
CA TRP A 3 -4.57 36.91 23.76
C TRP A 3 -3.67 36.13 22.80
N ARG A 4 -2.48 36.65 22.48
CA ARG A 4 -1.51 36.01 21.55
C ARG A 4 -0.64 34.95 22.24
N GLY A 5 -0.47 35.04 23.56
CA GLY A 5 0.33 34.08 24.35
C GLY A 5 -0.37 32.73 24.57
N GLY A 6 -1.70 32.74 24.77
CA GLY A 6 -2.49 31.52 24.97
C GLY A 6 -2.54 30.61 23.74
N GLN A 7 -2.72 31.17 22.54
CA GLN A 7 -2.74 30.39 21.29
C GLN A 7 -1.37 29.79 20.96
N SER A 8 -0.28 30.49 21.30
CA SER A 8 1.09 29.99 21.11
C SER A 8 1.41 28.82 22.08
N ALA A 9 0.99 28.93 23.35
CA ALA A 9 1.17 27.88 24.35
C ALA A 9 0.31 26.63 24.07
N ILE A 10 -0.90 26.80 23.54
CA ILE A 10 -1.77 25.68 23.14
C ILE A 10 -1.21 24.96 21.90
N ARG A 11 -0.70 25.72 20.92
CA ARG A 11 -0.10 25.18 19.69
C ARG A 11 1.17 24.37 19.98
N THR A 12 2.03 24.86 20.88
CA THR A 12 3.26 24.17 21.30
C THR A 12 2.95 22.88 22.08
N LYS A 13 2.00 22.91 23.02
CA LYS A 13 1.54 21.69 23.72
C LYS A 13 0.96 20.63 22.78
N SER A 14 0.13 21.04 21.82
CA SER A 14 -0.43 20.13 20.81
C SER A 14 0.64 19.53 19.89
N GLN A 15 1.65 20.33 19.51
CA GLN A 15 2.75 19.86 18.68
C GLN A 15 3.63 18.85 19.44
N HIS A 16 3.95 19.11 20.71
CA HIS A 16 4.69 18.17 21.55
C HIS A 16 3.96 16.83 21.71
N ALA A 17 2.64 16.84 21.96
CA ALA A 17 1.86 15.61 22.08
C ALA A 17 1.89 14.75 20.80
N ARG A 18 1.80 15.38 19.62
CA ARG A 18 1.92 14.67 18.33
C ARG A 18 3.31 14.08 18.13
N THR A 19 4.36 14.85 18.42
CA THR A 19 5.74 14.36 18.32
C THR A 19 5.98 13.18 19.26
N THR A 20 5.52 13.26 20.50
CA THR A 20 5.63 12.17 21.47
C THR A 20 4.88 10.92 21.00
N LEU A 21 3.65 11.06 20.49
CA LEU A 21 2.89 9.96 19.92
C LEU A 21 3.66 9.26 18.79
N THR A 22 4.19 10.03 17.83
CA THR A 22 4.98 9.49 16.71
C THR A 22 6.21 8.73 17.21
N GLN A 23 6.94 9.28 18.19
CA GLN A 23 8.13 8.61 18.75
C GLN A 23 7.78 7.32 19.49
N LEU A 24 6.68 7.31 20.25
CA LEU A 24 6.21 6.11 20.93
C LEU A 24 5.74 5.05 19.93
N ALA A 25 5.04 5.45 18.88
CA ALA A 25 4.62 4.55 17.81
C ALA A 25 5.82 3.97 17.05
N LEU A 26 6.82 4.79 16.70
CA LEU A 26 8.09 4.31 16.11
C LEU A 26 8.81 3.32 17.02
N ALA A 27 8.96 3.65 18.31
CA ALA A 27 9.62 2.77 19.28
C ALA A 27 8.86 1.44 19.42
N THR A 28 7.53 1.47 19.45
CA THR A 28 6.67 0.29 19.53
C THR A 28 6.76 -0.55 18.26
N SER A 29 6.75 0.06 17.08
CA SER A 29 6.93 -0.62 15.80
C SER A 29 8.31 -1.29 15.70
N ALA A 30 9.37 -0.55 16.04
CA ALA A 30 10.73 -1.08 16.07
C ALA A 30 10.87 -2.26 17.06
N LEU A 31 10.22 -2.14 18.22
CA LEU A 31 10.17 -3.20 19.22
C LEU A 31 9.43 -4.43 18.68
N ALA A 32 8.27 -4.27 18.05
CA ALA A 32 7.51 -5.37 17.46
C ALA A 32 8.31 -6.12 16.39
N CYS A 33 9.02 -5.39 15.53
CA CYS A 33 9.89 -6.00 14.53
C CYS A 33 11.06 -6.80 15.15
N LYS A 34 11.62 -6.30 16.27
CA LYS A 34 12.81 -6.87 16.93
C LYS A 34 12.52 -7.98 17.92
N MET A 35 11.36 -7.96 18.57
CA MET A 35 11.07 -8.82 19.70
C MET A 35 10.86 -10.27 19.24
N PRO A 36 11.75 -11.22 19.60
CA PRO A 36 11.63 -12.60 19.14
C PRO A 36 10.43 -13.32 19.76
N SER A 37 10.02 -12.93 20.97
CA SER A 37 8.85 -13.49 21.66
C SER A 37 7.51 -12.98 21.11
N TRP A 38 7.52 -11.96 20.26
CA TRP A 38 6.31 -11.50 19.59
C TRP A 38 6.21 -12.19 18.24
N GLU A 39 5.28 -13.13 18.12
CA GLU A 39 5.08 -13.87 16.88
C GLU A 39 4.67 -12.93 15.73
N PRO A 40 5.34 -12.99 14.57
CA PRO A 40 5.08 -12.08 13.44
C PRO A 40 3.62 -12.02 12.99
N MET A 41 2.95 -13.18 12.97
CA MET A 41 1.55 -13.31 12.55
C MET A 41 0.59 -12.65 13.55
N ASP A 42 1.02 -12.51 14.81
CA ASP A 42 0.17 -12.03 15.90
C ASP A 42 0.38 -10.55 16.22
N ILE A 43 1.36 -9.88 15.59
CA ILE A 43 1.66 -8.46 15.87
C ILE A 43 0.41 -7.61 15.68
N VAL A 44 -0.21 -7.70 14.52
CA VAL A 44 -1.36 -6.85 14.17
C VAL A 44 -2.59 -7.26 14.97
N SER A 45 -2.90 -8.55 15.07
CA SER A 45 -4.06 -9.03 15.81
C SER A 45 -4.00 -8.66 17.30
N THR A 46 -2.81 -8.76 17.92
CA THR A 46 -2.58 -8.34 19.31
C THR A 46 -2.78 -6.85 19.49
N LEU A 47 -2.29 -6.02 18.56
CA LEU A 47 -2.48 -4.57 18.61
C LEU A 47 -3.96 -4.21 18.49
N LEU A 48 -4.65 -4.76 17.49
CA LEU A 48 -6.08 -4.54 17.28
C LEU A 48 -6.89 -4.93 18.53
N PHE A 49 -6.64 -6.13 19.06
CA PHE A 49 -7.30 -6.62 20.28
C PHE A 49 -7.06 -5.70 21.47
N THR A 50 -5.82 -5.22 21.65
CA THR A 50 -5.46 -4.34 22.78
C THR A 50 -6.21 -3.01 22.70
N PHE A 51 -6.27 -2.39 21.51
CA PHE A 51 -6.96 -1.11 21.32
C PHE A 51 -8.49 -1.24 21.35
N GLN A 52 -9.05 -2.37 20.94
CA GLN A 52 -10.50 -2.61 20.98
C GLN A 52 -11.02 -2.87 22.40
N ASN A 53 -10.23 -3.57 23.24
CA ASN A 53 -10.65 -3.96 24.59
C ASN A 53 -10.26 -2.97 25.68
N ASP A 54 -9.41 -1.99 25.39
CA ASP A 54 -9.20 -0.89 26.31
C ASP A 54 -10.52 -0.13 26.47
N SER A 55 -11.03 0.01 27.70
CA SER A 55 -12.22 0.82 28.03
C SER A 55 -11.86 2.12 28.75
N SER A 56 -10.59 2.28 29.12
CA SER A 56 -10.11 3.40 29.96
C SER A 56 -9.87 4.69 29.17
N THR A 57 -9.54 4.59 27.88
CA THR A 57 -9.23 5.74 27.02
C THR A 57 -10.45 6.16 26.19
N PRO A 58 -10.64 7.45 25.83
CA PRO A 58 -11.67 7.85 24.87
C PRO A 58 -11.48 7.19 23.50
N THR A 59 -12.57 6.83 22.83
CA THR A 59 -12.56 6.12 21.53
C THR A 59 -11.70 6.85 20.51
N ASP A 60 -11.92 8.14 20.29
CA ASP A 60 -11.18 8.91 19.27
C ASP A 60 -9.67 8.92 19.50
N SER A 61 -9.23 8.96 20.76
CA SER A 61 -7.80 8.91 21.11
C SER A 61 -7.19 7.54 20.82
N LYS A 62 -7.92 6.46 21.08
CA LYS A 62 -7.47 5.10 20.71
C LYS A 62 -7.32 4.97 19.20
N LEU A 63 -8.28 5.50 18.45
CA LEU A 63 -8.26 5.44 16.98
C LEU A 63 -7.07 6.21 16.40
N LEU A 64 -6.80 7.41 16.91
CA LEU A 64 -5.60 8.18 16.52
C LEU A 64 -4.32 7.39 16.77
N CYS A 65 -4.17 6.84 17.99
CA CYS A 65 -3.00 6.05 18.36
C CYS A 65 -2.85 4.81 17.47
N LEU A 66 -3.94 4.08 17.24
CA LEU A 66 -3.95 2.87 16.43
C LEU A 66 -3.57 3.17 14.97
N CYS A 67 -4.18 4.17 14.34
CA CYS A 67 -3.87 4.55 12.96
C CYS A 67 -2.41 5.02 12.83
N ALA A 68 -1.91 5.82 13.77
CA ALA A 68 -0.51 6.24 13.77
C ALA A 68 0.45 5.05 13.90
N LEU A 69 0.15 4.11 14.79
CA LEU A 69 0.93 2.90 14.99
C LEU A 69 0.93 2.01 13.74
N LEU A 70 -0.25 1.77 13.15
CA LEU A 70 -0.39 0.97 11.93
C LEU A 70 0.38 1.57 10.76
N ALA A 71 0.33 2.90 10.57
CA ALA A 71 1.11 3.58 9.55
C ALA A 71 2.62 3.36 9.75
N LEU A 72 3.11 3.60 10.97
CA LEU A 72 4.53 3.52 11.26
C LEU A 72 5.04 2.07 11.30
N LEU A 73 4.19 1.09 11.64
CA LEU A 73 4.55 -0.32 11.64
C LEU A 73 4.92 -0.82 10.23
N ALA A 74 4.12 -0.48 9.22
CA ALA A 74 4.40 -0.84 7.84
C ALA A 74 5.69 -0.16 7.31
N GLN A 75 5.92 1.10 7.67
CA GLN A 75 7.15 1.83 7.31
C GLN A 75 8.39 1.23 7.98
N GLU A 76 8.31 0.97 9.28
CA GLU A 76 9.44 0.50 10.09
C GLU A 76 9.86 -0.92 9.70
N ALA A 77 8.91 -1.78 9.35
CA ALA A 77 9.21 -3.14 8.87
C ALA A 77 10.02 -3.13 7.56
N ASN A 78 9.81 -2.13 6.71
CA ASN A 78 10.55 -1.94 5.45
C ASN A 78 11.78 -1.01 5.59
N CYS A 79 11.99 -0.45 6.79
CA CYS A 79 13.09 0.46 7.06
C CYS A 79 14.44 -0.27 7.01
N ARG A 80 15.37 0.26 6.21
CA ARG A 80 16.71 -0.32 6.06
C ARG A 80 17.58 -0.07 7.29
N ASP A 81 17.35 1.05 7.98
CA ASP A 81 18.15 1.52 9.11
C ASP A 81 17.80 0.78 10.42
N LEU A 82 16.67 0.07 10.46
CA LEU A 82 16.32 -0.73 11.61
C LEU A 82 17.24 -1.97 11.68
N SER A 83 18.19 -1.94 12.62
CA SER A 83 19.11 -3.05 12.89
C SER A 83 18.36 -4.29 13.41
N ILE A 84 17.91 -5.15 12.50
CA ILE A 84 17.30 -6.46 12.78
C ILE A 84 17.95 -7.53 11.91
N HIS A 85 17.94 -8.77 12.40
CA HIS A 85 18.45 -9.90 11.62
C HIS A 85 17.62 -10.10 10.34
N PRO A 86 18.24 -10.33 9.15
CA PRO A 86 17.51 -10.47 7.88
C PRO A 86 16.41 -11.53 7.91
N ALA A 87 16.67 -12.71 8.48
CA ALA A 87 15.66 -13.77 8.58
C ALA A 87 14.45 -13.34 9.44
N ARG A 88 14.67 -12.57 10.51
CA ARG A 88 13.57 -12.04 11.32
C ARG A 88 12.79 -10.99 10.54
N ARG A 89 13.49 -10.13 9.76
CA ARG A 89 12.84 -9.15 8.89
C ARG A 89 11.87 -9.84 7.93
N GLU A 90 12.32 -10.90 7.27
CA GLU A 90 11.50 -11.67 6.34
C GLU A 90 10.25 -12.23 7.02
N CYS A 91 10.39 -12.90 8.18
CA CYS A 91 9.23 -13.41 8.92
C CYS A 91 8.26 -12.29 9.34
N VAL A 92 8.77 -11.13 9.77
CA VAL A 92 7.94 -9.96 10.11
C VAL A 92 7.22 -9.42 8.88
N LEU A 93 7.91 -9.28 7.75
CA LEU A 93 7.30 -8.82 6.51
C LEU A 93 6.17 -9.75 6.06
N ASP A 94 6.38 -11.06 6.13
CA ASP A 94 5.37 -12.05 5.75
C ASP A 94 4.17 -12.04 6.70
N GLY A 95 4.42 -11.95 8.02
CA GLY A 95 3.35 -11.83 9.01
C GLY A 95 2.50 -10.58 8.84
N LEU A 96 3.15 -9.42 8.63
CA LEU A 96 2.43 -8.17 8.36
C LEU A 96 1.66 -8.22 7.04
N LYS A 97 2.24 -8.78 5.97
CA LYS A 97 1.53 -8.95 4.68
C LYS A 97 0.31 -9.84 4.82
N ALA A 98 0.39 -10.93 5.60
CA ALA A 98 -0.75 -11.81 5.88
C ALA A 98 -1.89 -11.07 6.60
N ALA A 99 -1.55 -10.13 7.50
CA ALA A 99 -2.52 -9.31 8.23
C ALA A 99 -3.08 -8.12 7.42
N SER A 100 -2.62 -7.90 6.18
CA SER A 100 -3.01 -6.74 5.36
C SER A 100 -4.53 -6.62 5.20
N SER A 101 -5.23 -7.72 4.97
CA SER A 101 -6.68 -7.73 4.79
C SER A 101 -7.41 -7.30 6.06
N ASP A 102 -6.96 -7.78 7.23
CA ASP A 102 -7.55 -7.42 8.53
C ASP A 102 -7.37 -5.92 8.82
N VAL A 103 -6.21 -5.36 8.49
CA VAL A 103 -5.96 -3.92 8.63
C VAL A 103 -6.90 -3.12 7.75
N MET A 104 -7.11 -3.52 6.49
CA MET A 104 -8.01 -2.79 5.60
C MET A 104 -9.46 -2.81 6.11
N ILE A 105 -9.93 -3.96 6.60
CA ILE A 105 -11.27 -4.11 7.19
C ILE A 105 -11.42 -3.18 8.39
N VAL A 106 -10.43 -3.14 9.29
CA VAL A 106 -10.46 -2.24 10.45
C VAL A 106 -10.46 -0.78 10.00
N LEU A 107 -9.56 -0.36 9.11
CA LEU A 107 -9.53 1.01 8.63
C LEU A 107 -10.85 1.44 7.99
N GLU A 108 -11.54 0.54 7.28
CA GLU A 108 -12.82 0.83 6.65
C GLU A 108 -13.95 0.97 7.68
N GLN A 109 -13.99 0.10 8.69
CA GLN A 109 -14.90 0.24 9.84
C GLN A 109 -14.67 1.56 10.59
N LEU A 110 -13.40 1.93 10.79
CA LEU A 110 -13.04 3.19 11.44
C LEU A 110 -13.50 4.39 10.62
N ALA A 111 -13.27 4.38 9.30
CA ALA A 111 -13.71 5.45 8.41
C ALA A 111 -15.24 5.64 8.42
N GLN A 112 -16.00 4.54 8.45
CA GLN A 112 -17.47 4.59 8.56
C GLN A 112 -17.95 5.13 9.91
N SER A 113 -17.21 4.85 10.99
CA SER A 113 -17.55 5.34 12.34
C SER A 113 -17.19 6.80 12.58
N CYS A 114 -16.26 7.36 11.80
CA CYS A 114 -15.83 8.75 11.92
C CYS A 114 -16.88 9.69 11.32
N GLN A 115 -17.53 10.51 12.15
CA GLN A 115 -18.51 11.53 11.74
C GLN A 115 -17.88 12.75 11.04
N ASN A 116 -17.09 12.53 9.98
CA ASN A 116 -16.34 13.55 9.25
C ASN A 116 -15.27 14.30 10.07
N ASP A 117 -14.70 13.68 11.12
CA ASP A 117 -13.54 14.26 11.81
C ASP A 117 -12.31 14.26 10.88
N ALA A 118 -12.00 15.44 10.36
CA ALA A 118 -10.88 15.67 9.45
C ALA A 118 -9.52 15.23 10.03
N SER A 119 -9.36 15.26 11.36
CA SER A 119 -8.14 14.83 12.02
C SER A 119 -8.01 13.31 12.02
N LEU A 120 -9.07 12.58 12.39
CA LEU A 120 -9.10 11.12 12.34
C LEU A 120 -8.94 10.60 10.91
N ILE A 121 -9.68 11.17 9.97
CA ILE A 121 -9.57 10.82 8.54
C ILE A 121 -8.14 11.01 8.04
N SER A 122 -7.45 12.06 8.48
CA SER A 122 -6.05 12.31 8.13
C SER A 122 -5.12 11.15 8.54
N TYR A 123 -5.33 10.54 9.71
CA TYR A 123 -4.52 9.40 10.17
C TYR A 123 -4.92 8.09 9.51
N ILE A 124 -6.22 7.90 9.22
CA ILE A 124 -6.70 6.75 8.46
C ILE A 124 -6.10 6.73 7.05
N LEU A 125 -6.08 7.88 6.37
CA LEU A 125 -5.49 8.02 5.04
C LEU A 125 -3.98 7.76 5.04
N GLU A 126 -3.27 8.20 6.09
CA GLU A 126 -1.83 7.96 6.25
C GLU A 126 -1.53 6.47 6.49
N ALA A 127 -2.33 5.80 7.32
CA ALA A 127 -2.25 4.36 7.51
C ALA A 127 -2.55 3.59 6.21
N LEU A 128 -3.64 3.93 5.52
CA LEU A 128 -4.00 3.33 4.24
C LEU A 128 -2.85 3.48 3.23
N ALA A 129 -2.32 4.70 3.06
CA ALA A 129 -1.25 4.95 2.10
C ALA A 129 -0.02 4.10 2.41
N SER A 130 0.36 4.01 3.69
CA SER A 130 1.52 3.23 4.11
C SER A 130 1.34 1.73 3.86
N TRP A 131 0.15 1.19 4.11
CA TRP A 131 -0.14 -0.22 3.88
C TRP A 131 -0.27 -0.54 2.39
N ALA A 132 -0.86 0.35 1.60
CA ALA A 132 -0.95 0.21 0.15
C ALA A 132 0.43 0.28 -0.55
N GLU A 133 1.43 0.95 0.04
CA GLU A 133 2.82 0.89 -0.43
C GLU A 133 3.55 -0.38 0.02
N PHE A 134 3.11 -0.96 1.13
CA PHE A 134 3.77 -2.09 1.78
C PHE A 134 3.31 -3.45 1.28
N SER A 135 2.00 -3.65 1.09
CA SER A 135 1.38 -4.94 0.81
C SER A 135 0.26 -4.85 -0.22
N ASN A 136 -0.13 -6.02 -0.75
CA ASN A 136 -1.28 -6.13 -1.61
C ASN A 136 -2.58 -5.97 -0.82
N ILE A 137 -3.24 -4.83 -0.96
CA ILE A 137 -4.52 -4.54 -0.31
C ILE A 137 -5.75 -4.95 -1.15
N THR A 138 -5.57 -5.51 -2.36
CA THR A 138 -6.70 -5.74 -3.29
C THR A 138 -7.68 -6.81 -2.83
N GLN A 139 -7.29 -7.69 -1.91
CA GLN A 139 -8.18 -8.73 -1.37
C GLN A 139 -9.30 -8.14 -0.50
N ALA A 140 -9.00 -7.07 0.22
CA ALA A 140 -9.94 -6.32 1.05
C ALA A 140 -9.84 -4.83 0.69
N PHE A 141 -10.11 -4.51 -0.57
CA PHE A 141 -9.91 -3.16 -1.08
C PHE A 141 -10.84 -2.15 -0.37
N PRO A 142 -10.29 -1.15 0.35
CA PRO A 142 -11.06 -0.25 1.22
C PRO A 142 -11.75 0.85 0.41
N SER A 143 -12.80 0.47 -0.30
CA SER A 143 -13.47 1.31 -1.30
C SER A 143 -14.01 2.59 -0.69
N VAL A 144 -14.62 2.52 0.50
CA VAL A 144 -15.21 3.71 1.17
C VAL A 144 -14.14 4.76 1.47
N ILE A 145 -12.94 4.33 1.88
CA ILE A 145 -11.84 5.25 2.21
C ILE A 145 -11.27 5.88 0.94
N VAL A 146 -11.10 5.10 -0.12
CA VAL A 146 -10.57 5.57 -1.40
C VAL A 146 -11.54 6.55 -2.08
N ASP A 147 -12.84 6.24 -2.07
CA ASP A 147 -13.89 7.13 -2.56
C ASP A 147 -13.85 8.47 -1.82
N GLY A 148 -13.77 8.42 -0.48
CA GLY A 148 -13.64 9.61 0.37
C GLY A 148 -12.35 10.40 0.10
N ALA A 149 -11.22 9.72 -0.10
CA ALA A 149 -9.96 10.35 -0.44
C ALA A 149 -10.05 11.11 -1.77
N VAL A 150 -10.66 10.52 -2.79
CA VAL A 150 -10.88 11.16 -4.09
C VAL A 150 -11.79 12.38 -3.96
N GLN A 151 -12.84 12.31 -3.15
CA GLN A 151 -13.71 13.46 -2.87
C GLN A 151 -12.96 14.60 -2.18
N ILE A 152 -12.13 14.29 -1.17
CA ILE A 152 -11.30 15.28 -0.46
C ILE A 152 -10.32 15.96 -1.42
N VAL A 153 -9.66 15.20 -2.30
CA VAL A 153 -8.77 15.75 -3.33
C VAL A 153 -9.54 16.64 -4.30
N CYS A 154 -10.75 16.22 -4.71
CA CYS A 154 -11.57 16.94 -5.68
C CYS A 154 -12.34 18.14 -5.09
N SER A 155 -12.30 18.37 -3.78
CA SER A 155 -13.10 19.40 -3.11
C SER A 155 -12.70 20.83 -3.51
N SER A 156 -13.68 21.74 -3.57
CA SER A 156 -13.44 23.17 -3.78
C SER A 156 -12.73 23.80 -2.58
N GLU A 157 -11.82 24.75 -2.82
CA GLU A 157 -11.20 25.53 -1.73
C GLU A 157 -12.15 26.55 -1.10
N GLY A 158 -13.21 26.95 -1.82
CA GLY A 158 -14.22 27.90 -1.34
C GLY A 158 -15.00 27.43 -0.10
N ASP A 159 -14.93 26.14 0.23
CA ASP A 159 -15.67 25.54 1.35
C ASP A 159 -14.91 25.60 2.68
N GLY A 160 -13.61 25.99 2.68
CA GLY A 160 -12.78 26.05 3.91
C GLY A 160 -12.66 24.73 4.68
N GLN A 161 -13.13 23.62 4.08
CA GLN A 161 -13.48 22.40 4.80
C GLN A 161 -12.31 21.45 5.01
N HIS A 162 -11.25 21.55 4.19
CA HIS A 162 -10.09 20.65 4.24
C HIS A 162 -8.76 21.41 4.21
N SER A 163 -7.87 21.07 5.13
CA SER A 163 -6.49 21.59 5.17
C SER A 163 -5.66 21.03 3.99
N SER A 164 -4.66 21.78 3.52
CA SER A 164 -3.70 21.33 2.51
C SER A 164 -3.03 20.00 2.90
N THR A 165 -2.71 19.80 4.18
CA THR A 165 -2.10 18.55 4.67
C THR A 165 -3.04 17.36 4.51
N LEU A 166 -4.35 17.57 4.71
CA LEU A 166 -5.36 16.52 4.52
C LEU A 166 -5.51 16.18 3.04
N LYS A 167 -5.51 17.20 2.15
CA LYS A 167 -5.54 16.98 0.70
C LYS A 167 -4.32 16.21 0.20
N GLN A 168 -3.12 16.52 0.71
CA GLN A 168 -1.90 15.79 0.37
C GLN A 168 -1.96 14.32 0.82
N ARG A 169 -2.44 14.05 2.03
CA ARG A 169 -2.61 12.67 2.54
C ARG A 169 -3.65 11.90 1.75
N ALA A 170 -4.76 12.54 1.40
CA ALA A 170 -5.79 11.96 0.54
C ALA A 170 -5.25 11.67 -0.86
N ALA A 171 -4.45 12.56 -1.44
CA ALA A 171 -3.80 12.35 -2.72
C ALA A 171 -2.83 11.16 -2.68
N ASN A 172 -2.01 11.06 -1.62
CA ASN A 172 -1.10 9.94 -1.46
C ASN A 172 -1.84 8.60 -1.31
N ALA A 173 -2.86 8.54 -0.45
CA ALA A 173 -3.68 7.34 -0.26
C ALA A 173 -4.40 6.92 -1.56
N THR A 174 -4.91 7.89 -2.32
CA THR A 174 -5.52 7.65 -3.63
C THR A 174 -4.51 7.08 -4.61
N ARG A 175 -3.34 7.71 -4.73
CA ARG A 175 -2.26 7.30 -5.63
C ARG A 175 -1.82 5.86 -5.36
N THR A 176 -1.51 5.55 -4.10
CA THR A 176 -0.96 4.25 -3.73
C THR A 176 -2.00 3.15 -3.85
N SER A 177 -3.25 3.41 -3.42
CA SER A 177 -4.33 2.42 -3.51
C SER A 177 -4.75 2.13 -4.96
N LEU A 178 -4.91 3.16 -5.81
CA LEU A 178 -5.29 2.96 -7.21
C LEU A 178 -4.15 2.32 -8.03
N SER A 179 -2.90 2.54 -7.64
CA SER A 179 -1.75 1.83 -8.23
C SER A 179 -1.90 0.31 -8.06
N GLN A 180 -2.32 -0.16 -6.88
CA GLN A 180 -2.55 -1.58 -6.61
C GLN A 180 -3.62 -2.18 -7.55
N CYS A 181 -4.66 -1.41 -7.89
CA CYS A 181 -5.70 -1.85 -8.84
C CYS A 181 -5.15 -2.09 -10.26
N ILE A 182 -4.12 -1.35 -10.67
CA ILE A 182 -3.45 -1.53 -11.97
C ILE A 182 -2.68 -2.85 -11.98
N TRP A 183 -1.91 -3.12 -10.91
CA TRP A 183 -1.03 -4.28 -10.81
C TRP A 183 -1.74 -5.61 -10.67
N TYR A 184 -2.73 -5.68 -9.77
CA TYR A 184 -3.32 -6.95 -9.38
C TYR A 184 -4.49 -7.40 -10.26
N ARG A 185 -4.81 -6.64 -11.32
CA ARG A 185 -5.72 -6.97 -12.45
C ARG A 185 -7.03 -7.71 -12.09
N SER A 186 -7.52 -7.59 -10.86
CA SER A 186 -8.79 -8.16 -10.43
C SER A 186 -9.92 -7.51 -11.23
N GLU A 187 -10.75 -8.33 -11.88
CA GLU A 187 -11.85 -7.84 -12.73
C GLU A 187 -12.79 -6.92 -11.94
N ASN A 188 -12.97 -7.21 -10.65
CA ASN A 188 -13.83 -6.45 -9.74
C ASN A 188 -13.29 -5.04 -9.42
N LEU A 189 -12.00 -4.78 -9.63
CA LEU A 189 -11.36 -3.49 -9.33
C LEU A 189 -11.19 -2.59 -10.56
N ARG A 190 -11.41 -3.13 -11.77
CA ARG A 190 -11.31 -2.33 -13.01
C ARG A 190 -12.40 -1.27 -13.12
N GLY A 191 -13.63 -1.62 -12.75
CA GLY A 191 -14.76 -0.68 -12.73
C GLY A 191 -14.52 0.51 -11.80
N PRO A 192 -14.25 0.27 -10.50
CA PRO A 192 -13.90 1.32 -9.54
C PRO A 192 -12.70 2.16 -10.01
N LEU A 193 -11.62 1.55 -10.49
CA LEU A 193 -10.45 2.28 -11.00
C LEU A 193 -10.85 3.25 -12.14
N ALA A 194 -11.60 2.77 -13.13
CA ALA A 194 -12.04 3.58 -14.26
C ALA A 194 -12.93 4.75 -13.80
N GLN A 195 -13.84 4.51 -12.85
CA GLN A 195 -14.71 5.54 -12.28
C GLN A 195 -13.90 6.62 -11.54
N HIS A 196 -12.92 6.22 -10.71
CA HIS A 196 -12.05 7.17 -10.01
C HIS A 196 -11.20 7.98 -10.98
N MET A 197 -10.60 7.34 -11.98
CA MET A 197 -9.83 8.04 -13.02
C MET A 197 -10.69 9.02 -13.82
N ALA A 198 -11.93 8.65 -14.17
CA ALA A 198 -12.87 9.53 -14.85
C ALA A 198 -13.23 10.75 -13.97
N THR A 199 -13.46 10.52 -12.67
CA THR A 199 -13.76 11.57 -11.70
C THR A 199 -12.60 12.56 -11.58
N LEU A 200 -11.38 12.07 -11.42
CA LEU A 200 -10.17 12.89 -11.35
C LEU A 200 -9.98 13.72 -12.63
N ARG A 201 -10.08 13.08 -13.81
CA ARG A 201 -9.95 13.78 -15.11
C ARG A 201 -11.00 14.88 -15.28
N LYS A 202 -12.26 14.60 -14.92
CA LYS A 202 -13.34 15.59 -14.97
C LYS A 202 -13.01 16.83 -14.13
N HIS A 203 -12.46 16.64 -12.94
CA HIS A 203 -12.15 17.75 -12.03
C HIS A 203 -10.92 18.56 -12.45
N VAL A 204 -9.89 17.96 -13.05
CA VAL A 204 -8.73 18.71 -13.58
C VAL A 204 -9.13 19.70 -14.67
N MET A 205 -10.10 19.32 -15.50
CA MET A 205 -10.57 20.13 -16.63
C MET A 205 -11.49 21.28 -16.20
N MET A 206 -11.89 21.36 -14.93
CA MET A 206 -12.72 22.45 -14.43
C MET A 206 -11.90 23.72 -14.17
N HIS A 207 -12.28 24.82 -14.81
CA HIS A 207 -11.59 26.11 -14.70
C HIS A 207 -11.70 26.78 -13.32
N ASN A 208 -12.65 26.36 -12.47
CA ASN A 208 -12.89 26.91 -11.14
C ASN A 208 -12.08 26.22 -10.01
N LYS A 209 -11.20 25.27 -10.34
CA LYS A 209 -10.40 24.55 -9.35
C LYS A 209 -9.09 25.27 -9.04
N SER A 210 -8.68 25.19 -7.78
CA SER A 210 -7.44 25.78 -7.32
C SER A 210 -6.22 25.17 -8.01
N SER A 211 -5.10 25.91 -8.00
CA SER A 211 -3.84 25.43 -8.54
C SER A 211 -3.34 24.19 -7.79
N GLU A 212 -3.45 24.18 -6.46
CA GLU A 212 -3.07 23.03 -5.61
C GLU A 212 -3.89 21.78 -5.95
N THR A 213 -5.20 21.90 -6.03
CA THR A 213 -6.09 20.78 -6.37
C THR A 213 -5.76 20.20 -7.74
N ARG A 214 -5.56 21.06 -8.76
CA ARG A 214 -5.17 20.62 -10.10
C ARG A 214 -3.80 19.93 -10.10
N HIS A 215 -2.85 20.45 -9.32
CA HIS A 215 -1.52 19.85 -9.19
C HIS A 215 -1.60 18.45 -8.59
N LEU A 216 -2.28 18.29 -7.44
CA LEU A 216 -2.44 16.99 -6.78
C LEU A 216 -3.14 15.96 -7.68
N ILE A 217 -4.20 16.35 -8.39
CA ILE A 217 -4.86 15.41 -9.29
C ILE A 217 -3.96 15.05 -10.47
N THR A 218 -3.21 16.01 -11.02
CA THR A 218 -2.26 15.75 -12.11
C THR A 218 -1.18 14.79 -11.65
N GLU A 219 -0.64 14.97 -10.44
CA GLU A 219 0.34 14.08 -9.83
C GLU A 219 -0.20 12.65 -9.70
N ILE A 220 -1.42 12.47 -9.20
CA ILE A 220 -2.08 11.15 -9.11
C ILE A 220 -2.19 10.53 -10.51
N LEU A 221 -2.74 11.26 -11.49
CA LEU A 221 -2.95 10.74 -12.84
C LEU A 221 -1.62 10.40 -13.54
N SER A 222 -0.61 11.23 -13.39
CA SER A 222 0.73 11.00 -13.93
C SER A 222 1.38 9.78 -13.27
N ALA A 223 1.29 9.63 -11.95
CA ALA A 223 1.80 8.46 -11.24
C ALA A 223 1.12 7.16 -11.70
N LEU A 224 -0.20 7.16 -11.82
CA LEU A 224 -0.96 6.01 -12.31
C LEU A 224 -0.64 5.69 -13.78
N ALA A 225 -0.45 6.72 -14.62
CA ALA A 225 -0.05 6.52 -16.01
C ALA A 225 1.36 5.93 -16.12
N MET A 226 2.32 6.45 -15.35
CA MET A 226 3.67 5.89 -15.28
C MET A 226 3.64 4.44 -14.82
N GLU A 227 2.81 4.12 -13.82
CA GLU A 227 2.70 2.76 -13.30
C GLU A 227 1.99 1.81 -14.29
N ALA A 228 0.97 2.28 -15.00
CA ALA A 228 0.32 1.50 -16.05
C ALA A 228 1.22 1.25 -17.27
N CYS A 229 2.09 2.22 -17.59
CA CYS A 229 3.10 2.11 -18.65
C CYS A 229 4.35 1.36 -18.19
N ARG A 230 4.50 1.12 -16.89
CA ARG A 230 5.50 0.20 -16.38
C ARG A 230 5.07 -1.16 -16.85
N GLU A 231 5.60 -1.58 -18.01
CA GLU A 231 5.68 -2.99 -18.33
C GLU A 231 6.14 -3.65 -17.04
N LYS A 232 5.33 -4.58 -16.52
CA LYS A 232 5.88 -5.60 -15.65
C LYS A 232 7.20 -5.97 -16.34
N GLU A 233 8.33 -5.78 -15.68
CA GLU A 233 9.29 -6.88 -15.69
C GLU A 233 8.44 -8.03 -15.17
N ILE A 234 7.75 -8.69 -16.10
CA ILE A 234 6.94 -9.83 -15.77
C ILE A 234 8.00 -10.73 -15.16
N ASP A 235 7.66 -11.31 -14.02
CA ASP A 235 8.26 -12.52 -13.47
C ASP A 235 8.42 -13.67 -14.51
N ASN A 236 8.23 -13.41 -15.79
CA ASN A 236 8.92 -14.01 -16.93
C ASN A 236 10.31 -13.37 -17.14
N ARG A 237 11.13 -13.23 -16.08
CA ARG A 237 12.42 -13.88 -16.29
C ARG A 237 12.01 -15.32 -16.52
N ASP A 238 12.18 -15.84 -17.73
CA ASP A 238 12.45 -17.25 -17.89
C ASP A 238 13.64 -17.51 -16.97
N VAL A 239 13.37 -17.72 -15.68
CA VAL A 239 14.35 -17.99 -14.67
C VAL A 239 14.75 -19.40 -15.00
N ASN A 240 15.68 -19.50 -15.94
CA ASN A 240 16.20 -20.78 -16.34
C ASN A 240 17.06 -21.22 -15.15
N PRO A 241 16.68 -22.30 -14.43
CA PRO A 241 17.47 -22.81 -13.32
C PRO A 241 18.88 -23.25 -13.78
N TYR A 242 19.09 -23.29 -15.10
CA TYR A 242 20.34 -23.62 -15.78
C TYR A 242 20.94 -22.43 -16.56
N ALA A 243 20.48 -21.18 -16.41
CA ALA A 243 21.18 -20.03 -17.00
C ALA A 243 22.39 -19.58 -16.17
N THR A 244 23.43 -19.07 -16.86
CA THR A 244 24.62 -18.45 -16.25
C THR A 244 24.65 -16.96 -16.56
N GLY A 245 24.86 -16.11 -15.55
CA GLY A 245 24.92 -14.64 -15.71
C GLY A 245 23.66 -13.93 -15.19
N LEU A 246 23.33 -12.77 -15.76
CA LEU A 246 22.23 -11.88 -15.35
C LEU A 246 20.83 -12.52 -15.42
N GLN A 247 20.68 -13.67 -16.08
CA GLN A 247 19.45 -14.44 -16.23
C GLN A 247 19.35 -15.65 -15.28
N ALA A 248 20.26 -15.78 -14.31
CA ALA A 248 20.29 -16.92 -13.38
C ALA A 248 19.26 -16.80 -12.24
N ALA A 249 18.65 -17.93 -11.87
CA ALA A 249 17.81 -18.08 -10.69
C ALA A 249 18.57 -17.80 -9.39
N GLY A 250 17.89 -17.20 -8.40
CA GLY A 250 18.42 -17.00 -7.05
C GLY A 250 18.63 -18.31 -6.26
N ASP A 251 17.78 -19.31 -6.48
CA ASP A 251 17.80 -20.61 -5.78
C ASP A 251 18.57 -21.71 -6.52
N ARG A 252 19.89 -21.55 -6.66
CA ARG A 252 20.70 -22.58 -7.32
C ARG A 252 20.93 -23.81 -6.44
N VAL A 253 20.45 -24.97 -6.90
CA VAL A 253 21.02 -26.27 -6.55
C VAL A 253 22.23 -26.53 -7.47
N TYR A 254 23.41 -26.80 -6.92
CA TYR A 254 24.60 -27.07 -7.73
C TYR A 254 24.42 -28.33 -8.58
N VAL A 255 24.52 -28.19 -9.91
CA VAL A 255 24.51 -29.31 -10.86
C VAL A 255 25.90 -29.48 -11.46
N LYS A 256 26.48 -30.69 -11.37
CA LYS A 256 27.78 -31.01 -11.99
C LYS A 256 27.73 -30.73 -13.50
N TYR A 257 28.78 -30.10 -14.03
CA TYR A 257 28.88 -29.64 -15.43
C TYR A 257 28.58 -30.74 -16.47
N SER A 258 28.88 -32.01 -16.17
CA SER A 258 28.55 -33.14 -17.04
C SER A 258 27.04 -33.33 -17.24
N LYS A 259 26.22 -33.08 -16.22
CA LYS A 259 24.75 -33.18 -16.27
C LYS A 259 24.08 -31.93 -16.84
N PHE A 260 24.76 -30.80 -16.81
CA PHE A 260 24.24 -29.51 -17.27
C PHE A 260 23.97 -29.47 -18.77
N LYS A 261 24.90 -30.02 -19.58
CA LYS A 261 24.72 -30.09 -21.05
C LYS A 261 23.54 -30.97 -21.45
N ASP A 262 23.27 -32.04 -20.70
CA ASP A 262 22.17 -32.94 -20.97
C ASP A 262 20.82 -32.31 -20.61
N LEU A 263 20.76 -31.57 -19.50
CA LEU A 263 19.56 -30.83 -19.08
C LEU A 263 19.20 -29.70 -20.04
N GLN A 264 20.19 -28.93 -20.55
CA GLN A 264 19.95 -27.94 -21.60
C GLN A 264 19.41 -28.56 -22.89
N ARG A 265 19.89 -29.74 -23.28
CA ARG A 265 19.40 -30.46 -24.46
C ARG A 265 17.97 -30.97 -24.27
N GLN A 266 17.61 -31.39 -23.06
CA GLN A 266 16.25 -31.81 -22.74
C GLN A 266 15.27 -30.64 -22.74
N GLN A 267 15.64 -29.49 -22.18
CA GLN A 267 14.83 -28.26 -22.24
C GLN A 267 14.55 -27.83 -23.68
N LYS A 268 15.58 -27.72 -24.53
CA LYS A 268 15.39 -27.36 -25.95
C LYS A 268 14.47 -28.34 -26.70
N LYS A 269 14.48 -29.62 -26.33
CA LYS A 269 13.56 -30.62 -26.90
C LYS A 269 12.13 -30.43 -26.38
N ALA A 270 11.96 -30.09 -25.11
CA ALA A 270 10.66 -29.82 -24.50
C ALA A 270 10.03 -28.55 -25.07
N GLU A 271 10.79 -27.45 -25.17
CA GLU A 271 10.35 -26.18 -25.77
C GLU A 271 9.93 -26.37 -27.23
N LYS A 272 10.70 -27.12 -28.03
CA LYS A 272 10.31 -27.43 -29.42
C LYS A 272 9.03 -28.25 -29.50
N LYS A 273 8.81 -29.19 -28.57
CA LYS A 273 7.55 -29.96 -28.52
C LYS A 273 6.37 -29.07 -28.10
N LEU A 274 6.57 -28.18 -27.14
CA LEU A 274 5.55 -27.28 -26.63
C LEU A 274 5.15 -26.22 -27.67
N ALA A 275 6.13 -25.68 -28.41
CA ALA A 275 5.89 -24.79 -29.55
C ALA A 275 5.13 -25.50 -30.67
N LYS A 276 5.43 -26.78 -30.94
CA LYS A 276 4.72 -27.57 -31.95
C LYS A 276 3.29 -27.91 -31.52
N ALA A 277 3.05 -28.16 -30.23
CA ALA A 277 1.69 -28.36 -29.70
C ALA A 277 0.85 -27.09 -29.77
N ARG A 278 1.41 -25.94 -29.38
CA ARG A 278 0.73 -24.63 -29.49
C ARG A 278 0.42 -24.22 -30.93
N ALA A 279 1.27 -24.59 -31.89
CA ALA A 279 1.00 -24.34 -33.30
C ALA A 279 -0.18 -25.17 -33.83
N ILE A 280 -0.36 -26.40 -33.33
CA ILE A 280 -1.48 -27.28 -33.69
C ILE A 280 -2.80 -26.77 -33.08
N ASP A 281 -2.77 -26.29 -31.82
CA ASP A 281 -3.98 -25.73 -31.17
C ASP A 281 -4.51 -24.47 -31.90
N ILE A 282 -3.62 -23.66 -32.49
CA ILE A 282 -4.02 -22.48 -33.29
C ILE A 282 -4.60 -22.89 -34.65
N GLU A 283 -4.08 -23.96 -35.26
CA GLU A 283 -4.54 -24.47 -36.56
C GLU A 283 -5.94 -25.12 -36.46
N VAL A 284 -6.26 -25.74 -35.31
CA VAL A 284 -7.60 -26.31 -35.03
C VAL A 284 -8.66 -25.23 -34.80
N ASP A 285 -8.31 -24.08 -34.22
CA ASP A 285 -9.24 -22.96 -34.04
C ASP A 285 -9.54 -22.21 -35.36
N GLU A 286 -8.65 -22.25 -36.36
CA GLU A 286 -8.91 -21.66 -37.69
C GLU A 286 -9.77 -22.54 -38.61
N GLU A 287 -9.78 -23.88 -38.45
CA GLU A 287 -10.65 -24.78 -39.23
C GLU A 287 -12.09 -24.90 -38.67
N VAL A 288 -12.35 -24.41 -37.45
CA VAL A 288 -13.66 -24.46 -36.78
C VAL A 288 -14.44 -23.12 -36.84
N LEU A 289 -13.85 -22.09 -37.45
CA LEU A 289 -14.51 -20.81 -37.80
C LEU A 289 -14.92 -20.76 -39.28
#